data_AF-A0A096GQQ8-F1
#
_entry.id   AF-A0A096GQQ8-F1
#
_cell.length_a   1.000
_cell.length_b   1.000
_cell.length_c   1.000
_cell.angle_alpha   90.00
_cell.angle_beta   90.00
_cell.angle_gamma   90.00
#
_symmetry.space_group_name_H-M   'P 1'
#
loop_
_entity.id
_entity.type
_entity.pdbx_description
1 polymer ?
#
loop_
_entity_poly.entity_id
_entity_poly.type
_entity_poly.pdbx_seq_one_letter_code
_entity_poly.pdbx_strand_id
1 'polypeptide(L)' 'MNWRQAPELARWWALNQDGQAYWFFEPSYDELRGIWFPEMELAPKFGYMGHHKDSLTSRPV' A
#
# COMPACT_ATOMS: atom_id res chain seq x y z
N MET A 1 -5.89 9.79 6.02
CA MET A 1 -5.20 8.52 6.29
C MET A 1 -4.52 8.61 7.65
N ASN A 2 -4.66 7.60 8.52
CA ASN A 2 -4.00 7.59 9.83
C ASN A 2 -2.79 6.64 9.80
N TRP A 3 -1.61 7.16 9.46
CA TRP A 3 -0.36 6.39 9.38
C TRP A 3 0.09 5.76 10.71
N ARG A 4 -0.49 6.16 11.85
CA ARG A 4 -0.23 5.51 13.15
C ARG A 4 -0.75 4.06 13.19
N GLN A 5 -1.64 3.69 12.27
CA GLN A 5 -2.15 2.32 12.13
C GLN A 5 -1.37 1.49 11.11
N ALA A 6 -0.39 2.10 10.42
CA ALA A 6 0.40 1.40 9.43
C ALA A 6 1.44 0.49 10.12
N PRO A 7 1.75 -0.69 9.56
CA PRO A 7 2.92 -1.47 9.94
C PRO A 7 4.20 -0.63 9.90
N GLU A 8 5.17 -0.95 10.75
CA GLU A 8 6.41 -0.17 10.87
C GLU A 8 7.17 -0.05 9.54
N LEU A 9 7.16 -1.12 8.74
CA LEU A 9 7.86 -1.19 7.45
C LEU A 9 7.03 -0.65 6.27
N ALA A 10 5.77 -0.26 6.49
CA ALA A 10 4.95 0.31 5.44
C ALA A 10 5.52 1.66 4.96
N ARG A 11 5.58 1.81 3.64
CA ARG A 11 6.12 2.99 2.93
C ARG A 11 5.08 3.69 2.09
N TRP A 12 4.10 2.96 1.56
CA TRP A 12 3.00 3.53 0.79
C TRP A 12 1.65 2.97 1.20
N TRP A 13 0.60 3.68 0.81
CA TRP A 13 -0.77 3.21 0.86
C TRP A 13 -1.44 3.50 -0.47
N ALA A 14 -2.25 2.58 -0.97
CA ALA A 14 -3.06 2.79 -2.16
C ALA A 14 -4.28 1.86 -2.16
N LEU A 15 -5.25 2.19 -3.01
CA LEU A 15 -6.36 1.32 -3.40
C LEU A 15 -6.00 0.52 -4.65
N ASN A 16 -6.52 -0.71 -4.74
CA ASN A 16 -6.59 -1.45 -6.00
C ASN A 16 -7.85 -1.08 -6.79
N GLN A 17 -8.06 -1.72 -7.94
CA GLN A 17 -9.22 -1.49 -8.81
C GLN A 17 -10.57 -1.78 -8.12
N ASP A 18 -10.61 -2.77 -7.23
CA ASP A 18 -11.81 -3.15 -6.47
C ASP A 18 -12.07 -2.22 -5.27
N GLY A 19 -11.22 -1.21 -5.10
CA GLY A 19 -11.27 -0.25 -4.01
C GLY A 19 -10.83 -0.82 -2.66
N GLN A 20 -10.14 -1.97 -2.64
CA GLN A 20 -9.49 -2.49 -1.44
C GLN A 20 -8.19 -1.73 -1.19
N ALA A 21 -7.99 -1.27 0.04
CA ALA A 21 -6.80 -0.53 0.43
C ALA A 21 -5.72 -1.46 0.99
N TYR A 22 -4.46 -1.11 0.72
CA TYR A 22 -3.29 -1.85 1.18
C TYR A 22 -2.19 -0.90 1.66
N TRP A 23 -1.43 -1.36 2.65
CA TRP A 23 -0.10 -0.85 2.97
C TRP A 23 0.91 -1.58 2.08
N PHE A 24 1.77 -0.83 1.41
CA PHE A 24 2.85 -1.36 0.59
C PHE A 24 4.19 -1.11 1.29
N PHE A 25 5.05 -2.11 1.23
CA PHE A 25 6.39 -2.13 1.79
C PHE A 25 7.41 -1.89 0.68
N GLU A 26 8.69 -1.78 1.04
CA GLU A 26 9.76 -1.75 0.04
C GLU A 26 9.74 -3.04 -0.79
N PRO A 27 9.98 -2.96 -2.11
CA PRO A 27 10.04 -4.16 -2.94
C PRO A 27 11.13 -5.13 -2.49
N SER A 28 10.80 -6.41 -2.45
CA SER A 28 11.75 -7.51 -2.33
C SER A 28 11.76 -8.33 -3.63
N TYR A 29 12.84 -9.07 -3.88
CA TYR A 29 12.88 -9.99 -5.01
C TYR A 29 12.10 -11.26 -4.64
N ASP A 30 10.97 -11.50 -5.30
CA ASP A 30 10.17 -12.69 -5.13
C ASP A 30 10.79 -13.82 -5.96
N GLU A 31 11.49 -14.73 -5.28
CA GLU A 31 12.16 -15.88 -5.91
C GLU A 31 11.19 -16.82 -6.64
N LEU A 32 9.94 -16.94 -6.17
CA LEU A 32 8.94 -17.80 -6.79
C LEU A 32 8.46 -17.20 -8.12
N ARG A 33 8.32 -15.88 -8.16
CA ARG A 33 7.86 -15.15 -9.35
C ARG A 33 9.00 -14.68 -10.26
N GLY A 34 10.24 -14.73 -9.77
CA GLY A 34 11.44 -14.25 -10.47
C GLY A 34 11.38 -12.74 -10.77
N ILE A 35 10.79 -11.94 -9.89
CA ILE A 35 10.59 -10.50 -10.10
C ILE A 35 10.61 -9.71 -8.79
N TRP A 36 11.03 -8.45 -8.86
CA TRP A 36 10.84 -7.51 -7.76
C TRP A 36 9.35 -7.18 -7.58
N PHE A 37 8.84 -7.35 -6.36
CA PHE A 37 7.44 -7.08 -6.05
C PHE A 37 7.32 -6.50 -4.63
N PRO A 38 6.48 -5.46 -4.42
CA PRO A 38 6.23 -4.96 -3.08
C PRO A 38 5.36 -5.94 -2.30
N GLU A 39 5.80 -6.30 -1.10
CA GLU A 39 4.90 -6.90 -0.13
C GLU A 39 3.76 -5.93 0.19
N MET A 40 2.59 -6.49 0.47
CA MET A 40 1.40 -5.71 0.79
C MET A 40 0.56 -6.35 1.88
N GLU A 41 0.01 -5.51 2.75
CA GLU A 41 -0.92 -5.90 3.80
C GLU A 41 -2.23 -5.11 3.70
N LEU A 42 -3.34 -5.68 4.15
CA LEU A 42 -4.63 -5.00 4.13
C LEU A 42 -4.60 -3.73 4.99
N ALA A 43 -5.16 -2.65 4.45
CA ALA A 43 -5.28 -1.38 5.15
C ALA A 43 -6.74 -0.93 5.23
N PRO A 44 -7.10 -0.11 6.23
CA PRO A 44 -8.35 0.63 6.22
C PRO A 44 -8.42 1.58 5.02
N LYS A 45 -9.62 1.79 4.47
CA LYS A 45 -9.84 2.74 3.35
C LYS A 45 -9.76 4.22 3.78
N PHE A 46 -9.83 4.49 5.08
CA PHE A 46 -9.85 5.85 5.67
C PHE A 46 -10.86 6.81 5.02
N GLY A 47 -11.95 6.29 4.45
CA GLY A 47 -12.97 7.08 3.76
C GLY A 47 -12.50 7.73 2.46
N TYR A 48 -11.40 7.26 1.84
CA TYR A 48 -10.96 7.77 0.54
C TYR A 48 -12.00 7.47 -0.55
N MET A 49 -12.39 8.50 -1.31
CA MET A 49 -13.41 8.42 -2.37
C MET A 49 -12.86 8.75 -3.77
N GLY A 50 -11.56 8.97 -3.92
CA GLY A 50 -10.94 9.27 -5.21
C GLY A 50 -10.72 8.03 -6.08
N HIS A 51 -10.18 8.24 -7.28
CA HIS A 51 -9.82 7.14 -8.17
C HIS A 51 -8.62 6.36 -7.63
N HIS A 52 -8.66 5.03 -7.73
CA HIS A 52 -7.59 4.17 -7.22
C HIS A 52 -6.20 4.50 -7.80
N LYS A 53 -6.14 4.95 -9.06
CA LYS A 53 -4.89 5.34 -9.73
C LYS A 53 -4.23 6.57 -9.10
N ASP A 54 -5.00 7.41 -8.44
CA ASP A 54 -4.54 8.66 -7.80
C ASP A 54 -4.36 8.49 -6.27
N SER A 55 -4.52 7.26 -5.76
CA SER A 55 -4.55 6.99 -4.32
C SER A 55 -3.17 6.77 -3.69
N LEU A 56 -2.13 6.54 -4.50
CA LEU A 56 -0.79 6.23 -4.02
C LEU A 56 -0.24 7.38 -3.16
N THR A 57 -0.10 7.12 -1.87
CA THR A 57 0.38 8.08 -0.88
C THR A 57 1.60 7.51 -0.16
N SER A 58 2.71 8.24 -0.12
CA SER A 58 3.90 7.86 0.65
C SER A 58 3.74 8.17 2.13
N ARG A 59 4.38 7.38 2.98
CA ARG A 59 4.46 7.62 4.41
C ARG A 59 5.17 8.96 4.68
N PRO A 60 4.57 9.88 5.45
CA PRO A 60 5.23 11.11 5.87
C PRO A 60 6.49 10.82 6.68
N VAL A 61 7.50 11.67 6.50
CA VAL A 61 8.77 11.67 7.25
C VAL A 61 8.60 12.43 8.56
#